data_AF-A0A965M918-F1
#
_entry.id   AF-A0A965M918-F1
#
_cell.length_a   1.000
_cell.length_b   1.000
_cell.length_c   1.000
_cell.angle_alpha   90.00
_cell.angle_beta   90.00
_cell.angle_gamma   90.00
#
_symmetry.space_group_name_H-M   'P 1'
#
loop_
_entity.id
_entity.type
_entity.pdbx_description
1 polymer ?
#
loop_
_entity_poly.entity_id
_entity_poly.type
_entity_poly.pdbx_seq_one_letter_code
_entity_poly.pdbx_strand_id
1 'polypeptide(L)' 'ASDGFELLDAPPQRLNAKDTPIPYHPNLWAAHRPTAIRIAAGLREVLRY' A
#
# COMPACT_ATOMS: atom_id res chain seq x y z
N ALA A 1 -19.19 4.26 -14.01
CA ALA A 1 -17.90 4.22 -13.30
C ALA A 1 -17.12 3.02 -13.83
N SER A 2 -16.56 3.16 -15.03
CA SER A 2 -15.81 2.11 -15.72
C SER A 2 -14.59 2.66 -16.46
N ASP A 3 -14.55 3.98 -16.65
CA ASP A 3 -13.51 4.67 -17.40
C ASP A 3 -12.11 4.37 -16.85
N GLY A 4 -11.21 3.95 -17.72
CA GLY A 4 -9.81 3.71 -17.40
C GLY A 4 -9.47 2.31 -16.91
N PHE A 5 -10.44 1.39 -16.81
CA PHE A 5 -10.12 -0.03 -16.53
C PHE A 5 -9.31 -0.65 -17.67
N GLU A 6 -9.63 -0.29 -18.91
CA GLU A 6 -8.92 -0.68 -20.13
C GLU A 6 -7.49 -0.14 -20.24
N LEU A 7 -7.13 0.84 -19.41
CA LEU A 7 -5.80 1.47 -19.39
C LEU A 7 -4.86 0.83 -18.35
N LEU A 8 -5.31 -0.17 -17.60
CA LEU A 8 -4.52 -0.79 -16.54
C LEU A 8 -3.62 -1.90 -17.09
N ASP A 9 -2.32 -1.66 -17.11
CA ASP A 9 -1.32 -2.68 -17.44
C ASP A 9 -1.11 -3.70 -16.29
N ALA A 10 -1.55 -3.35 -15.08
CA ALA A 10 -1.42 -4.17 -13.88
C ALA A 10 -2.62 -3.98 -12.94
N PRO A 11 -2.97 -4.98 -12.12
CA PRO A 11 -4.09 -4.87 -11.19
C PRO A 11 -3.80 -3.81 -10.10
N PRO A 12 -4.79 -2.97 -9.75
CA PRO A 12 -4.62 -1.96 -8.72
C PRO A 12 -4.40 -2.60 -7.34
N GLN A 13 -3.44 -2.08 -6.58
CA GLN A 13 -3.06 -2.61 -5.27
C GLN A 13 -3.49 -1.67 -4.13
N ARG A 14 -3.85 -2.25 -2.98
CA ARG A 14 -4.18 -1.50 -1.76
C ARG A 14 -3.04 -1.63 -0.74
N LEU A 15 -2.50 -0.50 -0.30
CA LEU A 15 -1.56 -0.44 0.82
C LEU A 15 -2.21 0.29 2.00
N ASN A 16 -2.76 -0.48 2.93
CA ASN A 16 -3.44 0.05 4.11
C ASN A 16 -2.54 -0.04 5.35
N ALA A 17 -2.94 0.69 6.40
CA ALA A 17 -2.45 0.40 7.75
C ALA A 17 -2.92 -0.98 8.22
N LYS A 18 -2.30 -1.51 9.26
CA LYS A 18 -2.74 -2.77 9.87
C LYS A 18 -4.13 -2.59 10.49
N ASP A 19 -4.97 -3.62 10.36
CA ASP A 19 -6.30 -3.65 10.95
C ASP A 19 -6.23 -3.98 12.45
N THR A 20 -5.64 -3.06 13.20
CA THR A 20 -5.46 -3.10 14.65
C THR A 20 -5.60 -1.69 15.19
N PRO A 21 -5.99 -1.50 16.46
CA PRO A 21 -5.99 -0.17 17.10
C PRO A 21 -4.64 0.56 16.93
N ILE A 22 -4.69 1.89 16.86
CA ILE A 22 -3.50 2.72 16.67
C ILE A 22 -2.60 2.64 17.92
N PRO A 23 -1.33 2.22 17.80
CA PRO A 23 -0.44 2.09 18.94
C PRO A 23 0.19 3.44 19.34
N TYR A 24 0.44 3.63 20.63
CA TYR A 24 1.13 4.81 21.17
C TYR A 24 2.65 4.76 20.98
N HIS A 25 3.27 3.58 21.16
CA HIS A 25 4.72 3.46 21.11
C HIS A 25 5.26 3.78 19.69
N PRO A 26 6.27 4.66 19.54
CA PRO A 26 6.68 5.18 18.23
C PRO A 26 7.11 4.09 17.25
N ASN A 27 7.81 3.05 17.72
CA ASN A 27 8.22 1.93 16.86
C ASN A 27 7.01 1.10 16.37
N LEU A 28 5.97 0.96 17.20
CA LEU A 28 4.75 0.25 16.81
C LEU A 28 3.94 1.11 15.84
N TRP A 29 3.89 2.43 16.03
CA TRP A 29 3.27 3.35 15.09
C TRP A 29 3.95 3.29 13.72
N ALA A 30 5.28 3.35 13.68
CA ALA A 30 6.06 3.24 12.44
C ALA A 30 5.82 1.90 11.71
N ALA A 31 5.62 0.81 12.45
CA ALA A 31 5.31 -0.50 11.90
C ALA A 31 3.84 -0.70 11.50
N HIS A 32 2.92 0.09 12.06
CA HIS A 32 1.47 0.03 11.81
C HIS A 32 1.08 0.79 10.53
N ARG A 33 1.63 1.98 10.35
CA ARG A 33 1.29 2.88 9.24
C ARG A 33 1.98 2.49 7.92
N PRO A 34 1.41 2.90 6.76
CA PRO A 34 2.16 2.96 5.53
C PRO A 34 3.39 3.88 5.65
N THR A 35 4.52 3.42 5.12
CA THR A 35 5.77 4.17 5.07
C THR A 35 6.26 4.25 3.62
N ALA A 36 7.14 5.19 3.32
CA ALA A 36 7.74 5.33 2.00
C ALA A 36 8.38 4.02 1.50
N ILE A 37 9.02 3.27 2.40
CA ILE A 37 9.62 1.96 2.10
C ILE A 37 8.54 0.96 1.66
N ARG A 38 7.40 0.90 2.37
CA ARG A 38 6.29 -0.01 2.01
C ARG A 38 5.61 0.39 0.70
N ILE A 39 5.50 1.69 0.42
CA ILE A 39 4.98 2.20 -0.87
C ILE A 39 5.91 1.78 -2.00
N ALA A 40 7.22 2.01 -1.85
CA ALA A 40 8.20 1.64 -2.86
C ALA A 40 8.23 0.12 -3.12
N ALA A 41 8.07 -0.70 -2.07
CA ALA A 41 7.94 -2.14 -2.20
C ALA A 41 6.67 -2.53 -2.98
N GLY A 42 5.51 -1.98 -2.61
CA GLY A 42 4.26 -2.23 -3.33
C GLY A 42 4.33 -1.83 -4.81
N LEU A 43 4.93 -0.69 -5.13
CA LEU A 43 5.14 -0.25 -6.51
C LEU A 43 6.02 -1.23 -7.30
N ARG A 44 7.10 -1.74 -6.70
CA ARG A 44 7.97 -2.73 -7.37
C ARG A 44 7.25 -4.04 -7.66
N GLU A 45 6.29 -4.45 -6.84
CA GLU A 45 5.47 -5.63 -7.12
C GLU A 45 4.49 -5.36 -8.28
N VAL A 46 3.88 -4.17 -8.34
CA VAL A 46 3.03 -3.77 -9.48
C VAL A 46 3.79 -3.78 -10.80
N LEU A 47 5.02 -3.26 -10.82
CA LEU A 47 5.85 -3.18 -12.02
C LEU A 47 6.40 -4.53 -12.53
N ARG A 48 6.13 -5.64 -11.82
CA ARG A 48 6.56 -7.00 -12.20
C ARG A 48 5.44 -7.85 -12.81
N TYR A 49 4.20 -7.36 -12.80
CA TYR A 49 3.10 -7.98 -13.54
C TYR A 49 3.36 -7.93 -15.04
#